data_AF-A0A3M3KEH8-F1
#
_entry.id   AF-A0A3M3KEH8-F1
#
_cell.length_a   1.000
_cell.length_b   1.000
_cell.length_c   1.000
_cell.angle_alpha   90.00
_cell.angle_beta   90.00
_cell.angle_gamma   90.00
#
_symmetry.space_group_name_H-M   'P 1'
#
loop_
_entity.id
_entity.type
_entity.pdbx_description
1 polymer ?
#
loop_
_entity_poly.entity_id
_entity_poly.type
_entity_poly.pdbx_seq_one_letter_code
_entity_poly.pdbx_strand_id
1 'polypeptide(L)'
;MTQDIAGSQRHPPSNFAKTPIDEMGLPPHLLNELQVQLDKIHTDATHEMLVHDLIYAKGLLRGLEVGKVLPTSQCLNLLELIENAYVNRDAQLRHGTV
;
A
#
# COMPACT_ATOMS: atom_id res chain seq x y z
N MET A 1 8.14 36.47 11.43
CA MET A 1 7.27 35.31 11.67
C MET A 1 6.86 34.77 10.32
N THR A 2 7.62 33.80 9.80
CA THR A 2 7.26 33.11 8.56
C THR A 2 7.89 31.73 8.60
N GLN A 3 7.07 30.72 8.83
CA GLN A 3 7.41 29.35 8.49
C GLN A 3 6.22 28.79 7.72
N ASP A 4 6.24 29.05 6.41
CA ASP A 4 5.57 28.23 5.41
C ASP A 4 6.28 26.87 5.41
N ILE A 5 5.75 25.91 6.15
CA ILE A 5 6.17 24.52 6.05
C ILE A 5 5.18 23.82 5.12
N ALA A 6 5.65 23.68 3.88
CA ALA A 6 5.42 22.56 2.97
C ALA A 6 4.00 21.96 2.98
N GLY A 7 3.23 22.37 1.97
CA GLY A 7 2.54 21.44 1.07
C GLY A 7 1.96 20.19 1.73
N SER A 8 0.95 20.36 2.57
CA SER A 8 -0.01 19.29 2.83
C SER A 8 -0.82 19.06 1.56
N GLN A 9 -0.23 18.40 0.56
CA GLN A 9 -1.02 17.65 -0.41
C GLN A 9 -1.66 16.50 0.36
N ARG A 10 -2.77 16.81 1.04
CA ARG A 10 -3.76 15.82 1.39
C ARG A 10 -4.20 15.23 0.06
N HIS A 11 -3.66 14.07 -0.28
CA HIS A 11 -4.22 13.25 -1.33
C HIS A 11 -5.73 13.19 -1.04
N PRO A 12 -6.60 13.62 -1.98
CA PRO A 12 -8.02 13.40 -1.81
C PRO A 12 -8.24 11.89 -1.58
N PRO A 13 -9.24 11.48 -0.78
CA PRO A 13 -9.53 10.06 -0.57
C PRO A 13 -9.62 9.44 -1.94
N SER A 14 -8.62 8.63 -2.26
CA SER A 14 -8.50 8.08 -3.60
C SER A 14 -9.72 7.19 -3.77
N ASN A 15 -10.46 7.44 -4.85
CA ASN A 15 -11.55 6.58 -5.24
C ASN A 15 -10.92 5.22 -5.44
N PHE A 16 -11.22 4.30 -4.52
CA PHE A 16 -10.87 2.88 -4.47
C PHE A 16 -10.11 2.44 -5.71
N ALA A 17 -8.88 1.93 -5.54
CA ALA A 17 -8.11 1.29 -6.60
C ALA A 17 -9.05 0.52 -7.54
N LYS A 18 -9.32 1.12 -8.71
CA LYS A 18 -10.44 0.71 -9.58
C LYS A 18 -10.17 -0.63 -10.27
N THR A 19 -8.97 -1.17 -10.07
CA THR A 19 -8.42 -2.30 -10.79
C THR A 19 -7.83 -3.28 -9.78
N PRO A 20 -8.29 -4.53 -9.75
CA PRO A 20 -7.67 -5.63 -9.03
C PRO A 20 -6.18 -5.80 -9.39
N ILE A 21 -5.35 -6.30 -8.47
CA ILE A 21 -3.89 -6.40 -8.69
C ILE A 21 -3.53 -7.34 -9.87
N ASP A 22 -4.33 -8.38 -10.05
CA ASP A 22 -4.27 -9.37 -11.14
C ASP A 22 -4.59 -8.77 -12.51
N GLU A 23 -5.34 -7.66 -12.55
CA GLU A 23 -5.69 -6.95 -13.77
C GLU A 23 -4.69 -5.83 -14.13
N MET A 24 -3.65 -5.59 -13.31
CA MET A 24 -2.69 -4.49 -13.52
C MET A 24 -1.57 -4.80 -14.53
N GLY A 25 -1.54 -6.00 -15.12
CA GLY A 25 -0.55 -6.38 -16.13
C GLY A 25 0.89 -6.44 -15.59
N LEU A 26 1.04 -6.78 -14.30
CA LEU A 26 2.33 -6.84 -13.64
C LEU A 26 3.15 -8.06 -14.12
N PRO A 27 4.50 -7.94 -14.17
CA PRO A 27 5.36 -9.10 -14.32
C PRO A 27 5.03 -10.18 -13.27
N PRO A 28 5.00 -11.48 -13.62
CA PRO A 28 4.52 -12.53 -12.71
C PRO A 28 5.22 -12.57 -11.35
N HIS A 29 6.53 -12.31 -11.32
CA HIS A 29 7.30 -12.27 -10.08
C HIS A 29 6.90 -11.11 -9.16
N LEU A 30 6.57 -9.93 -9.73
CA LEU A 30 6.10 -8.78 -8.96
C LEU A 30 4.66 -8.97 -8.49
N LEU A 31 3.82 -9.56 -9.35
CA LEU A 31 2.44 -9.91 -8.99
C LEU A 31 2.43 -10.85 -7.77
N ASN A 32 3.24 -11.92 -7.82
CA ASN A 32 3.33 -12.88 -6.71
C ASN A 32 3.83 -12.22 -5.43
N GLU A 33 4.90 -11.43 -5.49
CA GLU A 33 5.44 -10.75 -4.32
C GLU A 33 4.40 -9.81 -3.70
N LEU A 34 3.72 -8.98 -4.50
CA LEU A 34 2.71 -8.06 -4.00
C LEU A 34 1.48 -8.76 -3.45
N GLN A 35 1.06 -9.88 -4.05
CA GLN A 35 -0.01 -10.72 -3.50
C GLN A 35 0.36 -11.30 -2.14
N VAL A 36 1.59 -11.79 -1.98
CA VAL A 36 2.08 -12.28 -0.68
C VAL A 36 2.09 -11.17 0.36
N GLN A 37 2.53 -9.96 0.01
CA GLN A 37 2.52 -8.84 0.96
C GLN A 37 1.10 -8.40 1.33
N LEU A 38 0.16 -8.38 0.37
CA LEU A 38 -1.25 -8.10 0.65
C LEU A 38 -1.86 -9.18 1.56
N ASP A 39 -1.56 -10.46 1.33
CA ASP A 39 -2.06 -11.56 2.16
C ASP A 39 -1.54 -11.47 3.60
N LYS A 40 -0.26 -11.14 3.79
CA LYS A 40 0.30 -10.86 5.12
C LYS A 40 -0.41 -9.72 5.82
N ILE A 41 -0.59 -8.58 5.15
CA ILE A 41 -1.32 -7.43 5.69
C ILE A 41 -2.75 -7.81 6.10
N HIS A 42 -3.44 -8.69 5.34
CA HIS A 42 -4.78 -9.15 5.70
C HIS A 42 -4.80 -10.13 6.89
N THR A 43 -3.72 -10.88 7.10
CA THR A 43 -3.64 -11.97 8.09
C THR A 43 -2.84 -11.62 9.35
N ASP A 44 -2.15 -10.48 9.35
CA ASP A 44 -1.28 -10.06 10.45
C ASP A 44 -2.01 -10.06 11.79
N ALA A 45 -1.39 -10.70 12.78
CA ALA A 45 -1.99 -10.92 14.09
C ALA A 45 -1.80 -9.73 15.05
N THR A 46 -0.84 -8.84 14.76
CA THR A 46 -0.48 -7.72 15.63
C THR A 46 -0.30 -6.44 14.82
N HIS A 47 -0.49 -5.30 15.48
CA HIS A 47 -0.27 -3.99 14.87
C HIS A 47 1.21 -3.79 14.46
N GLU A 48 2.15 -4.36 15.21
CA GLU A 48 3.58 -4.26 14.91
C GLU A 48 3.94 -4.96 13.60
N MET A 49 3.44 -6.18 13.38
CA MET A 49 3.62 -6.91 12.12
C MET A 49 2.97 -6.15 10.95
N LEU A 50 1.75 -5.67 11.18
CA LEU A 50 1.00 -4.90 10.19
C LEU A 50 1.74 -3.63 9.73
N VAL A 51 2.34 -2.89 10.65
CA VAL A 51 3.14 -1.70 10.33
C VAL A 51 4.43 -2.10 9.60
N HIS A 52 5.09 -3.18 10.02
CA HIS A 52 6.30 -3.67 9.36
C HIS A 52 6.03 -4.03 7.89
N ASP A 53 4.96 -4.79 7.63
CA ASP A 53 4.65 -5.27 6.29
C ASP A 53 4.11 -4.15 5.38
N LEU A 54 3.40 -3.16 5.95
CA LEU A 54 3.09 -1.91 5.24
C LEU A 54 4.35 -1.18 4.79
N ILE A 55 5.32 -0.98 5.70
CA ILE A 55 6.57 -0.27 5.37
C ILE A 55 7.34 -1.02 4.29
N TYR A 56 7.44 -2.34 4.40
CA TYR A 56 8.09 -3.18 3.40
C TYR A 56 7.43 -3.01 2.01
N ALA A 57 6.10 -3.13 1.94
CA ALA A 57 5.36 -2.99 0.69
C ALA A 57 5.52 -1.60 0.05
N LYS A 58 5.49 -0.53 0.86
CA LYS A 58 5.76 0.84 0.37
C LYS A 58 7.18 0.99 -0.17
N GLY A 59 8.17 0.42 0.53
CA GLY A 59 9.56 0.41 0.10
C GLY A 59 9.75 -0.30 -1.24
N LEU A 60 9.13 -1.47 -1.41
CA LEU A 60 9.13 -2.23 -2.66
C LEU A 60 8.58 -1.38 -3.82
N LEU A 61 7.37 -0.81 -3.66
CA LEU A 61 6.73 0.01 -4.70
C LEU A 61 7.57 1.24 -5.06
N ARG A 62 8.18 1.89 -4.06
CA ARG A 62 9.06 3.03 -4.30
C ARG A 62 10.32 2.62 -5.08
N GLY A 63 10.89 1.45 -4.77
CA GLY A 63 12.00 0.89 -5.53
C GLY A 63 11.64 0.61 -7.00
N LEU A 64 10.45 0.05 -7.24
CA LEU A 64 9.94 -0.23 -8.58
C LEU A 64 9.68 1.06 -9.38
N GLU A 65 9.16 2.10 -8.72
CA GLU A 65 8.93 3.41 -9.34
C GLU A 65 10.26 4.09 -9.71
N VAL A 66 11.20 4.19 -8.76
CA VAL A 66 12.50 4.83 -8.98
C VAL A 66 13.32 4.08 -10.03
N GLY A 67 13.26 2.74 -10.01
CA GLY A 67 13.87 1.87 -11.01
C GLY A 67 13.20 1.91 -12.38
N LYS A 68 12.08 2.66 -12.54
CA LYS A 68 11.27 2.72 -13.75
C LYS A 68 10.78 1.36 -14.24
N VAL A 69 10.63 0.40 -13.31
CA VAL A 69 10.08 -0.93 -13.59
C VAL A 69 8.57 -0.85 -13.79
N LEU A 70 7.90 0.00 -13.01
CA LEU A 70 6.48 0.31 -13.14
C LEU A 70 6.28 1.82 -13.33
N PRO A 71 5.28 2.24 -14.12
CA PRO A 71 4.87 3.64 -14.20
C PRO A 71 4.37 4.15 -12.83
N THR A 72 4.64 5.43 -12.53
CA THR A 72 4.15 6.08 -11.30
C THR A 72 2.65 5.88 -11.08
N SER A 73 1.82 5.93 -12.12
CA SER A 73 0.37 5.71 -12.01
C SER A 73 0.02 4.31 -11.51
N GLN A 74 0.74 3.27 -11.95
CA GLN A 74 0.55 1.91 -11.44
C GLN A 74 1.04 1.77 -10.00
N CYS A 75 2.19 2.36 -9.66
CA CYS A 75 2.68 2.36 -8.28
C CYS A 75 1.69 3.05 -7.32
N LEU A 76 1.05 4.14 -7.74
CA LEU A 76 0.03 4.82 -6.95
C LEU A 76 -1.21 3.96 -6.73
N ASN A 77 -1.69 3.26 -7.75
CA ASN A 77 -2.82 2.34 -7.61
C ASN A 77 -2.50 1.17 -6.65
N LEU A 78 -1.28 0.62 -6.72
CA LEU A 78 -0.82 -0.43 -5.82
C LEU A 78 -0.64 0.05 -4.39
N LEU A 79 -0.11 1.28 -4.23
CA LEU A 79 0.03 1.90 -2.92
C LEU A 79 -1.33 2.06 -2.25
N GLU A 80 -2.33 2.52 -3.00
CA GLU A 80 -3.70 2.66 -2.50
C GLU A 80 -4.30 1.31 -2.06
N LEU A 81 -4.11 0.23 -2.83
CA LEU A 81 -4.56 -1.12 -2.43
C LEU A 81 -3.95 -1.55 -1.09
N ILE A 82 -2.64 -1.36 -0.94
CA ILE A 82 -1.89 -1.76 0.26
C ILE A 82 -2.31 -0.91 1.47
N GLU A 83 -2.46 0.40 1.29
CA GLU A 83 -2.92 1.31 2.36
C GLU A 83 -4.35 0.99 2.81
N ASN A 84 -5.24 0.65 1.88
CA ASN A 84 -6.60 0.23 2.20
C ASN A 84 -6.63 -1.10 2.98
N ALA A 85 -5.84 -2.09 2.56
CA ALA A 85 -5.70 -3.36 3.27
C ALA A 85 -5.20 -3.12 4.70
N TYR A 86 -4.19 -2.26 4.87
CA TYR A 86 -3.67 -1.86 6.17
C TYR A 86 -4.75 -1.20 7.05
N VAL A 87 -5.45 -0.19 6.53
CA VAL A 87 -6.48 0.54 7.30
C VAL A 87 -7.57 -0.40 7.77
N ASN A 88 -8.02 -1.31 6.90
CA ASN A 88 -9.04 -2.30 7.25
C ASN A 88 -8.55 -3.26 8.34
N ARG A 89 -7.32 -3.78 8.22
CA ARG A 89 -6.77 -4.70 9.22
C ARG A 89 -6.48 -4.01 10.55
N ASP A 90 -5.91 -2.81 10.52
CA ASP A 90 -5.63 -2.02 11.73
C ASP A 90 -6.92 -1.74 12.51
N ALA A 91 -8.00 -1.41 11.81
CA ALA A 91 -9.31 -1.26 12.42
C ALA A 91 -9.79 -2.57 13.08
N GLN A 92 -9.67 -3.73 12.42
CA GLN A 92 -10.04 -5.02 13.01
C GLN A 92 -9.23 -5.32 14.28
N LEU A 93 -7.91 -5.13 14.24
CA LEU A 93 -7.00 -5.38 15.37
C LEU A 93 -7.29 -4.46 16.56
N ARG A 94 -7.66 -3.20 16.31
CA ARG A 94 -7.97 -2.21 17.36
C ARG A 94 -9.37 -2.38 17.96
N HIS A 95 -10.34 -2.84 17.16
CA HIS A 95 -11.73 -2.98 17.59
C HIS A 95 -12.09 -4.39 18.08
N GLY A 96 -11.15 -5.34 18.05
CA GLY A 96 -11.31 -6.66 18.67
C GLY A 96 -12.31 -7.58 17.95
N THR A 97 -12.68 -7.27 16.71
CA THR A 97 -13.50 -8.13 15.86
C THR A 97 -12.60 -9.15 15.17
N VAL A 98 -12.32 -10.23 15.89
CA VAL A 98 -11.75 -11.49 15.34
C VAL A 98 -12.74 -12.61 15.59
#